data_AF-A0AB34Y9X3-F1
#
_entry.id   AF-A0AB34Y9X3-F1
#
_cell.length_a   1.000
_cell.length_b   1.000
_cell.length_c   1.000
_cell.angle_alpha   90.00
_cell.angle_beta   90.00
_cell.angle_gamma   90.00
#
_symmetry.space_group_name_H-M   'P 1'
#
loop_
_entity.id
_entity.type
_entity.pdbx_description
1 polymer ?
#
loop_
_entity_poly.entity_id
_entity_poly.type
_entity_poly.pdbx_seq_one_letter_code
_entity_poly.pdbx_strand_id
1 'polypeptide(L)'
;MARFIINYTFHGRSSKTIEASSKEEAEELTWAEVERDDFEIDADEIDDVDFTVSEMHPVTRDGREIWTTYVRDGDQRGHPSALASSPLFGGA
;
A
#
# COMPACT_ATOMS: atom_id res chain seq x y z
N MET A 1 14.40 -15.18 7.51
CA MET A 1 13.21 -14.59 8.17
C MET A 1 12.18 -14.29 7.10
N ALA A 2 10.90 -14.52 7.38
CA ALA A 2 9.81 -14.21 6.45
C ALA A 2 9.68 -12.69 6.26
N ARG A 3 9.29 -12.25 5.06
CA ARG A 3 8.96 -10.85 4.74
C ARG A 3 7.48 -10.74 4.49
N PHE A 4 6.90 -9.60 4.85
CA PHE A 4 5.49 -9.32 4.67
C PHE A 4 5.34 -7.95 4.02
N ILE A 5 4.34 -7.81 3.16
CA ILE A 5 3.85 -6.52 2.69
C ILE A 5 2.53 -6.21 3.40
N ILE A 6 2.36 -4.96 3.81
CA ILE A 6 1.16 -4.46 4.45
C ILE A 6 0.59 -3.39 3.52
N ASN A 7 -0.63 -3.59 3.04
CA ASN A 7 -1.35 -2.58 2.27
C ASN A 7 -2.44 -1.99 3.16
N TYR A 8 -2.45 -0.67 3.29
CA TYR A 8 -3.48 0.07 4.02
C TYR A 8 -4.52 0.60 3.03
N THR A 9 -5.79 0.48 3.38
CA THR A 9 -6.90 1.09 2.66
C THR A 9 -7.67 1.97 3.63
N PHE A 10 -7.59 3.28 3.42
CA PHE A 10 -8.31 4.26 4.22
C PHE A 10 -9.73 4.41 3.66
N HIS A 11 -10.75 4.03 4.43
CA HIS A 11 -12.14 4.34 4.13
C HIS A 11 -12.59 5.45 5.09
N GLY A 12 -12.59 6.69 4.63
CA GLY A 12 -12.93 7.85 5.45
C GLY A 12 -14.38 8.29 5.32
N ARG A 13 -15.02 8.58 6.45
CA ARG A 13 -16.21 9.44 6.50
C ARG A 13 -15.88 10.66 7.35
N SER A 14 -15.55 11.78 6.70
CA SER A 14 -15.47 13.08 7.38
C SER A 14 -16.82 13.81 7.28
N SER A 15 -17.16 14.58 8.31
CA SER A 15 -18.32 15.45 8.32
C SER A 15 -17.92 16.83 8.82
N LYS A 16 -18.38 17.87 8.11
CA LYS A 16 -18.25 19.26 8.53
C LYS A 16 -19.61 19.93 8.51
N THR A 17 -19.77 20.94 9.36
CA THR A 17 -20.94 21.82 9.33
C THR A 17 -20.59 23.08 8.54
N ILE A 18 -21.48 23.50 7.65
CA ILE A 18 -21.37 24.73 6.87
C ILE A 18 -22.64 25.56 7.05
N GLU A 19 -22.50 26.87 7.12
CA GLU A 19 -23.64 27.79 7.10
C GLU A 19 -23.85 28.26 5.66
N ALA A 20 -25.06 28.03 5.13
CA ALA A 20 -25.48 28.47 3.81
C ALA A 20 -26.98 28.83 3.83
N SER A 21 -27.40 29.68 2.90
CA SER A 21 -28.80 30.12 2.77
C SER A 21 -29.69 29.09 2.06
N SER A 22 -29.11 28.13 1.34
CA SER A 22 -29.82 27.00 0.74
C SER A 22 -28.97 25.72 0.68
N LYS A 23 -29.63 24.60 0.35
CA LYS A 23 -28.94 23.33 0.11
C LYS A 23 -28.06 23.42 -1.15
N GLU A 24 -28.56 24.01 -2.23
CA GLU A 24 -27.76 24.19 -3.45
C GLU A 24 -26.50 25.02 -3.18
N GLU A 25 -26.59 26.10 -2.41
CA GLU A 25 -25.43 26.93 -2.05
C GLU A 25 -24.40 26.14 -1.21
N ALA A 26 -24.86 25.32 -0.25
CA ALA A 26 -23.98 24.47 0.53
C ALA A 26 -23.22 23.44 -0.34
N GLU A 27 -23.89 22.87 -1.35
CA GLU A 27 -23.29 21.92 -2.30
C GLU A 27 -22.25 22.62 -3.19
N GLU A 28 -22.57 23.80 -3.72
CA GLU A 28 -21.65 24.59 -4.56
C GLU A 28 -20.39 25.02 -3.77
N LEU A 29 -20.55 25.51 -2.54
CA LEU A 29 -19.44 25.90 -1.68
C LEU A 29 -18.56 24.69 -1.34
N THR A 30 -19.17 23.54 -1.09
CA THR A 30 -18.42 22.31 -0.79
C THR A 30 -17.67 21.81 -2.00
N TRP A 31 -18.28 21.81 -3.20
CA TRP A 31 -17.59 21.42 -4.42
C TRP A 31 -16.44 22.36 -4.76
N ALA A 32 -16.66 23.67 -4.61
CA ALA A 32 -15.61 24.67 -4.82
C ALA A 32 -14.43 24.51 -3.85
N GLU A 33 -14.63 23.93 -2.66
CA GLU A 33 -13.56 23.60 -1.73
C GLU A 33 -12.82 22.32 -2.14
N VAL A 34 -13.57 21.26 -2.50
CA VAL A 34 -13.01 19.95 -2.88
C VAL A 34 -12.24 20.00 -4.20
N GLU A 35 -12.65 20.84 -5.15
CA GLU A 35 -11.95 21.01 -6.43
C GLU A 35 -10.65 21.82 -6.31
N ARG A 36 -10.32 22.36 -5.13
CA ARG A 36 -9.04 23.04 -4.94
C ARG A 36 -7.91 22.03 -4.85
N ASP A 37 -6.79 22.37 -5.46
CA ASP A 37 -5.56 21.56 -5.40
C ASP A 37 -5.02 21.35 -3.98
N ASP A 38 -5.45 22.18 -3.00
CA ASP A 38 -5.06 22.10 -1.59
C ASP A 38 -6.08 21.36 -0.70
N PHE A 39 -7.10 20.72 -1.28
CA PHE A 39 -8.03 19.92 -0.52
C PHE A 39 -7.35 18.66 0.04
N GLU A 40 -7.29 18.56 1.36
CA GLU A 40 -6.74 17.42 2.08
C GLU A 40 -7.75 16.97 3.15
N ILE A 41 -8.00 15.66 3.22
CA ILE A 41 -8.76 15.05 4.31
C ILE A 41 -7.73 14.61 5.35
N ASP A 42 -7.90 15.05 6.59
CA ASP A 42 -7.05 14.60 7.68
C ASP A 42 -7.24 13.09 7.90
N ALA A 43 -6.18 12.32 7.66
CA ALA A 43 -6.21 10.87 7.79
C ALA A 43 -6.40 10.43 9.25
N ASP A 44 -6.09 11.29 10.23
CA ASP A 44 -6.35 11.03 11.65
C ASP A 44 -7.85 11.14 12.00
N GLU A 45 -8.67 11.78 11.15
CA GLU A 45 -10.13 11.85 11.28
C GLU A 45 -10.86 10.68 10.58
N ILE A 46 -10.13 9.76 9.95
CA ILE A 46 -10.70 8.60 9.24
C ILE A 46 -10.87 7.44 10.22
N ASP A 47 -12.12 7.17 10.60
CA ASP A 47 -12.47 6.11 11.57
C ASP A 47 -12.18 4.67 11.07
N ASP A 48 -12.26 4.40 9.76
CA ASP A 48 -12.15 3.03 9.21
C ASP A 48 -10.85 2.82 8.40
N VAL A 49 -9.81 2.33 9.08
CA VAL A 49 -8.56 1.88 8.44
C VAL A 49 -8.58 0.35 8.30
N ASP A 50 -8.69 -0.13 7.06
CA ASP A 50 -8.51 -1.55 6.74
C ASP A 50 -7.05 -1.82 6.33
N PHE A 51 -6.52 -2.99 6.67
CA PHE A 51 -5.21 -3.40 6.20
C PHE A 51 -5.20 -4.87 5.79
N THR A 52 -4.45 -5.14 4.73
CA THR A 52 -4.17 -6.51 4.28
C THR A 52 -2.70 -6.83 4.50
N VAL A 53 -2.43 -8.00 5.08
CA VAL A 53 -1.07 -8.52 5.26
C VAL A 53 -0.88 -9.68 4.32
N SER A 54 0.23 -9.70 3.59
CA SER A 54 0.57 -10.82 2.71
C SER A 54 2.04 -11.20 2.89
N GLU A 55 2.29 -12.49 3.06
CA GLU A 55 3.66 -13.01 3.06
C GLU A 55 4.28 -12.86 1.67
N MET A 56 5.53 -12.44 1.65
CA MET A 56 6.32 -12.31 0.43
C MET A 56 7.27 -13.49 0.31
N HIS A 57 7.35 -14.03 -0.90
CA HIS A 57 8.25 -15.11 -1.25
C HIS A 57 9.47 -14.54 -2.00
N PRO A 58 10.70 -14.97 -1.63
CA PRO A 58 11.88 -14.64 -2.40
C PRO A 58 11.87 -15.46 -3.68
N VAL A 59 12.00 -14.79 -4.82
CA VAL A 59 12.14 -15.44 -6.13
C VAL A 59 13.19 -14.73 -6.97
N THR A 60 13.78 -15.47 -7.89
CA THR A 60 14.64 -14.94 -8.95
C THR A 60 13.90 -15.03 -10.28
N ARG A 61 13.64 -13.88 -10.89
CA ARG A 61 12.92 -13.74 -12.16
C ARG A 61 13.79 -12.96 -13.12
N ASP A 62 14.04 -13.51 -14.30
CA ASP A 62 14.89 -12.88 -15.34
C ASP A 62 16.27 -12.44 -14.80
N GLY A 63 16.85 -13.26 -13.92
CA GLY A 63 18.15 -12.99 -13.27
C GLY A 63 18.12 -11.93 -12.16
N ARG A 64 16.93 -11.42 -11.78
CA ARG A 64 16.77 -10.42 -10.72
C ARG A 64 16.12 -11.06 -9.48
N GLU A 65 16.74 -10.81 -8.33
CA GLU A 65 16.22 -11.23 -7.03
C GLU A 65 15.14 -10.25 -6.56
N ILE A 66 13.90 -10.73 -6.48
CA ILE A 66 12.74 -9.93 -6.06
C ILE A 66 11.96 -10.63 -4.95
N TRP A 67 11.24 -9.85 -4.16
CA TRP A 67 10.25 -10.36 -3.21
C TRP A 67 8.86 -10.15 -3.81
N THR A 68 8.01 -11.17 -3.77
CA THR A 68 6.67 -11.07 -4.36
C THR A 68 5.66 -11.91 -3.60
N THR A 69 4.41 -11.46 -3.56
CA THR A 69 3.26 -12.23 -3.07
C THR A 69 2.75 -13.24 -4.11
N TYR A 70 3.16 -13.11 -5.38
CA TYR A 70 2.71 -13.97 -6.47
C TYR A 70 3.87 -14.59 -7.24
N VAL A 71 3.99 -15.91 -7.12
CA VAL A 71 5.04 -16.68 -7.80
C VAL A 71 4.50 -17.29 -9.08
N ARG A 72 5.23 -17.08 -10.17
CA ARG A 72 4.91 -17.53 -11.53
C ARG A 72 5.62 -18.84 -11.85
N ASP A 73 5.10 -19.58 -12.83
CA ASP A 73 5.65 -20.88 -13.26
C ASP A 73 7.10 -20.83 -13.78
N GLY A 74 7.59 -19.66 -14.19
CA GLY A 74 8.99 -19.45 -14.61
C GLY A 74 9.94 -18.96 -13.51
N ASP A 75 9.44 -18.73 -12.30
CA ASP A 75 10.25 -18.18 -11.22
C ASP A 75 11.14 -19.26 -10.58
N GLN A 76 12.40 -18.90 -10.35
CA GLN A 76 13.26 -19.70 -9.50
C GLN A 76 13.00 -19.33 -8.03
N ARG A 77 12.78 -20.33 -7.17
CA ARG A 77 12.54 -20.09 -5.75
C ARG A 77 13.83 -19.64 -5.06
N GLY A 78 13.72 -18.63 -4.21
CA GLY A 78 14.82 -18.12 -3.41
C GLY A 78 15.70 -17.09 -4.13
N HIS A 79 16.63 -16.53 -3.36
CA HIS A 79 17.66 -15.60 -3.80
C HIS A 79 19.01 -16.32 -3.80
N PRO A 80 19.61 -16.60 -4.96
CA PRO A 80 20.93 -17.24 -5.08
C PRO A 80 22.03 -16.56 -4.26
N SER A 81 21.99 -15.24 -4.08
CA SER A 81 22.92 -14.49 -3.23
C SER A 81 22.87 -14.95 -1.77
N ALA A 82 21.68 -15.30 -1.27
CA ALA A 82 21.52 -15.84 0.07
C ALA A 82 22.09 -17.26 0.19
N LEU A 83 22.01 -18.07 -0.87
CA LEU A 83 22.62 -19.42 -0.92
C LEU A 83 24.15 -19.35 -0.95
N ALA A 84 24.73 -18.41 -1.71
CA ALA A 84 26.17 -18.19 -1.80
C ALA A 84 26.78 -17.70 -0.46
N SER A 85 25.98 -17.04 0.37
CA SER A 85 26.38 -16.61 1.72
C SER A 85 26.28 -17.72 2.78
N SER A 86 25.75 -18.90 2.41
CA SER A 86 25.55 -20.00 3.35
C SER A 86 26.82 -20.87 3.48
N PRO A 87 27.23 -21.24 4.72
CA PRO A 87 28.49 -21.96 4.95
C PRO A 87 28.60 -23.33 4.26
N LEU A 88 27.46 -23.93 3.86
CA LEU A 88 27.41 -25.22 3.17
C LEU A 88 27.96 -25.18 1.74
N PHE A 89 28.05 -24.00 1.12
CA PHE A 89 28.51 -23.84 -0.27
C PHE A 89 29.66 -22.83 -0.42
N GLY A 90 30.16 -22.26 0.69
CA GLY A 90 31.23 -21.26 0.70
C GLY A 90 32.65 -21.82 0.80
N GLY A 91 32.85 -23.13 0.57
CA GLY A 91 34.16 -23.78 0.69
C GLY A 91 34.57 -24.51 -0.59
N ALA A 92 35.35 -23.83 -1.42
CA ALA A 92 36.28 -24.42 -2.38
C ALA A 92 37.65 -23.75 -2.20
#